data_AF-A0A7H1MMX1-F1
#
_entry.id   AF-A0A7H1MMX1-F1
#
_cell.length_a   1.000
_cell.length_b   1.000
_cell.length_c   1.000
_cell.angle_alpha   90.00
_cell.angle_beta   90.00
_cell.angle_gamma   90.00
#
_symmetry.space_group_name_H-M   'P 1'
#
loop_
_entity.id
_entity.type
_entity.pdbx_description
1 polymer ?
#
loop_
_entity_poly.entity_id
_entity_poly.type
_entity_poly.pdbx_seq_one_letter_code
_entity_poly.pdbx_strand_id
1 'polypeptide(L)'
;MAIIVINQDDQILVVHQWRAAVRAMTIEIPAGKMDKRDLKPIETAVRELNEEVRLEAGELQLITNFYSSIGFADEKIFIYYATNLTPVKKALPQDADEQLMLEWVDFSTMEQMFKNGELNDAKTSFAFLYWQSLRLKAAK
;
A
#
# COMPACT_ATOMS: atom_id res chain seq x y z
N MET A 1 -0.59 -2.42 8.57
CA MET A 1 -1.72 -2.01 7.70
C MET A 1 -1.19 -1.92 6.27
N ALA A 2 -1.99 -1.51 5.28
CA ALA A 2 -1.53 -1.19 3.94
C ALA A 2 -2.46 -0.18 3.28
N ILE A 3 -1.96 0.57 2.30
CA ILE A 3 -2.69 1.65 1.64
C ILE A 3 -2.62 1.49 0.13
N ILE A 4 -3.79 1.42 -0.50
CA ILE A 4 -3.94 1.55 -1.95
C ILE A 4 -3.95 3.04 -2.26
N VAL A 5 -2.97 3.50 -3.03
CA VAL A 5 -2.79 4.90 -3.43
C VAL A 5 -2.83 4.94 -4.96
N ILE A 6 -3.86 5.53 -5.54
CA ILE A 6 -4.00 5.70 -6.99
C ILE A 6 -4.07 7.20 -7.29
N ASN A 7 -3.21 7.69 -8.17
CA ASN A 7 -3.16 9.11 -8.53
C ASN A 7 -4.21 9.47 -9.60
N GLN A 8 -4.23 10.74 -10.01
CA GLN A 8 -5.17 11.25 -11.02
C GLN A 8 -4.88 10.73 -12.43
N ASP A 9 -3.67 10.25 -12.70
CA ASP A 9 -3.23 9.68 -13.97
C ASP A 9 -3.54 8.17 -14.08
N ASP A 10 -4.33 7.62 -13.15
CA ASP A 10 -4.64 6.20 -13.03
C ASP A 10 -3.37 5.34 -12.97
N GLN A 11 -2.48 5.71 -12.04
CA GLN A 11 -1.30 4.94 -11.67
C GLN A 11 -1.37 4.60 -10.18
N ILE A 12 -1.00 3.37 -9.83
CA ILE A 12 -0.90 2.93 -8.44
C ILE A 12 0.51 3.19 -7.93
N LEU A 13 0.64 3.63 -6.69
CA LEU A 13 1.94 3.73 -6.04
C LEU A 13 2.36 2.37 -5.51
N VAL A 14 3.58 1.98 -5.85
CA VAL A 14 4.26 0.83 -5.26
C VAL A 14 5.57 1.26 -4.61
N VAL A 15 6.08 0.41 -3.75
CA VAL A 15 7.37 0.50 -3.09
C VAL A 15 8.19 -0.74 -3.44
N HIS A 16 9.46 -0.55 -3.79
CA HIS A 16 10.41 -1.64 -3.89
C HIS A 16 11.15 -1.75 -2.57
N GLN A 17 11.02 -2.90 -1.90
CA GLN A 17 11.57 -3.11 -0.56
C GLN A 17 12.35 -4.41 -0.50
N TRP A 18 13.51 -4.40 0.15
CA TRP A 18 14.21 -5.64 0.48
C TRP A 18 13.55 -6.33 1.67
N ARG A 19 13.11 -7.58 1.49
CA ARG A 19 12.53 -8.40 2.56
C ARG A 19 13.49 -9.51 2.96
N ALA A 20 14.11 -9.38 4.13
CA ALA A 20 15.09 -10.33 4.65
C ALA A 20 14.54 -11.77 4.78
N ALA A 21 13.25 -11.93 5.09
CA ALA A 21 12.60 -13.24 5.24
C ALA A 21 12.61 -14.07 3.95
N VAL A 22 12.49 -13.42 2.79
CA VAL A 22 12.52 -14.07 1.47
C VAL A 22 13.82 -13.81 0.69
N ARG A 23 14.70 -12.95 1.23
CA ARG A 23 15.99 -12.56 0.64
C ARG A 23 15.87 -12.06 -0.79
N ALA A 24 14.87 -11.22 -1.03
CA ALA A 24 14.57 -10.66 -2.33
C ALA A 24 14.07 -9.21 -2.20
N MET A 25 14.22 -8.46 -3.29
CA MET A 25 13.45 -7.24 -3.50
C MET A 25 12.01 -7.64 -3.85
N THR A 26 11.05 -7.03 -3.16
CA THR A 26 9.62 -7.23 -3.35
C THR A 26 8.98 -5.94 -3.84
N ILE A 27 7.94 -6.08 -4.67
CA ILE A 27 7.07 -4.99 -5.10
C ILE A 27 5.86 -5.00 -4.18
N GLU A 28 5.66 -3.92 -3.44
CA GLU A 28 4.61 -3.81 -2.42
C GLU A 28 3.81 -2.51 -2.55
N ILE A 29 2.57 -2.47 -2.07
CA ILE A 29 1.90 -1.20 -1.77
C ILE A 29 2.45 -0.61 -0.46
N PRO A 30 2.38 0.72 -0.26
CA PRO A 30 2.76 1.36 1.00
C PRO A 30 2.10 0.70 2.22
N ALA A 31 2.90 0.41 3.24
CA ALA A 31 2.46 -0.43 4.35
C ALA A 31 3.42 -0.34 5.54
N GLY A 32 2.87 0.02 6.69
CA GLY A 32 3.61 0.05 7.94
C GLY A 32 2.96 -0.68 9.10
N LYS A 33 3.71 -0.78 10.18
CA LYS A 33 3.29 -1.45 11.41
C LYS A 33 2.60 -0.45 12.34
N MET A 34 1.69 -0.94 13.16
CA MET A 34 1.12 -0.10 14.21
C MET A 34 2.21 0.28 15.21
N ASP A 35 2.38 1.57 15.44
CA ASP A 35 3.23 2.09 16.51
C ASP A 35 2.45 2.10 17.84
N LYS A 36 3.15 2.09 18.97
CA LYS A 36 2.52 2.23 20.30
C LYS A 36 1.73 3.55 20.45
N ARG A 37 2.07 4.55 19.65
CA ARG A 37 1.41 5.85 19.57
C ARG A 37 0.09 5.80 18.80
N ASP A 38 -0.12 4.78 17.97
CA ASP A 38 -1.32 4.63 17.15
C ASP A 38 -2.38 3.85 17.95
N LEU A 39 -3.51 4.50 18.28
CA LEU A 39 -4.61 3.86 19.00
C LEU A 39 -5.50 3.03 18.06
N LYS A 40 -5.48 3.34 16.76
CA LYS A 40 -6.32 2.70 15.74
C LYS A 40 -5.53 2.45 14.45
N PRO A 41 -5.86 1.40 13.67
CA PRO A 41 -5.15 1.11 12.41
C PRO A 41 -5.22 2.25 11.36
N ILE A 42 -6.24 3.10 11.42
CA ILE A 42 -6.36 4.27 10.53
C ILE A 42 -5.35 5.37 10.87
N GLU A 43 -4.96 5.50 12.15
CA GLU A 43 -3.96 6.48 12.58
C GLU A 43 -2.58 6.10 12.01
N THR A 44 -2.26 4.79 12.05
CA THR A 44 -1.12 4.23 11.32
C THR A 44 -1.21 4.55 9.82
N ALA A 45 -2.39 4.39 9.20
CA ALA A 45 -2.58 4.75 7.78
C ALA A 45 -2.30 6.22 7.44
N VAL A 46 -2.73 7.14 8.29
CA VAL A 46 -2.40 8.55 8.10
C VAL A 46 -0.90 8.80 8.27
N ARG A 47 -0.27 8.19 9.28
CA ARG A 47 1.14 8.37 9.58
C ARG A 47 2.04 7.84 8.47
N GLU A 48 1.86 6.59 8.06
CA GLU A 48 2.70 5.95 7.04
C GLU A 48 2.56 6.61 5.68
N LEU A 49 1.36 7.08 5.31
CA LEU A 49 1.17 7.85 4.06
C LEU A 49 2.01 9.13 4.06
N ASN A 50 2.21 9.74 5.23
CA ASN A 50 3.10 10.90 5.36
C ASN A 50 4.57 10.48 5.40
N GLU A 51 4.93 9.51 6.23
CA GLU A 51 6.31 9.06 6.46
C GLU A 51 6.91 8.46 5.19
N GLU A 52 6.28 7.46 4.59
CA GLU A 52 6.80 6.76 3.41
C GLU A 52 6.58 7.57 2.12
N VAL A 53 5.37 8.11 1.95
CA VAL A 53 4.89 8.58 0.63
C VAL A 53 4.86 10.10 0.48
N ARG A 54 4.92 10.86 1.59
CA ARG A 54 4.80 12.33 1.62
C ARG A 54 3.46 12.85 1.11
N LEU A 55 2.39 12.08 1.31
CA LEU A 55 1.02 12.47 0.95
C LEU A 55 0.08 12.52 2.17
N GLU A 56 -0.98 13.31 2.04
CA GLU A 56 -2.15 13.35 2.90
C GLU A 56 -3.37 12.98 2.05
N ALA A 57 -4.28 12.18 2.62
CA ALA A 57 -5.53 11.80 1.97
C ALA A 57 -6.69 12.57 2.59
N GLY A 58 -7.56 13.14 1.75
CA GLY A 58 -8.81 13.72 2.21
C GLY A 58 -9.79 12.66 2.74
N GLU A 59 -9.69 11.43 2.23
CA GLU A 59 -10.46 10.29 2.72
C GLU A 59 -9.61 9.00 2.70
N LEU A 60 -9.73 8.21 3.77
CA LEU A 60 -9.16 6.88 3.91
C LEU A 60 -10.28 5.89 4.19
N GLN A 61 -10.66 5.11 3.18
CA GLN A 61 -11.71 4.11 3.29
C GLN A 61 -11.11 2.75 3.67
N LEU A 62 -11.59 2.12 4.75
CA LEU A 62 -11.25 0.72 5.04
C LEU A 62 -11.94 -0.19 4.01
N ILE A 63 -11.16 -0.92 3.22
CA ILE A 63 -11.66 -1.84 2.19
C ILE A 63 -11.84 -3.24 2.75
N THR A 64 -10.84 -3.76 3.45
CA THR A 64 -10.88 -5.09 4.04
C THR A 64 -9.86 -5.23 5.17
N ASN A 65 -9.96 -6.34 5.90
CA ASN A 65 -8.92 -6.79 6.81
C ASN A 65 -8.84 -8.32 6.81
N PHE A 66 -7.63 -8.86 6.98
CA PHE A 66 -7.38 -10.30 7.01
C PHE A 66 -6.12 -10.63 7.82
N TYR A 67 -6.01 -11.89 8.23
CA TYR A 67 -4.78 -12.42 8.82
C TYR A 67 -3.80 -12.81 7.71
N SER A 68 -2.53 -12.41 7.82
CA SER A 68 -1.54 -12.63 6.77
C SER A 68 -1.28 -14.11 6.51
N SER A 69 -1.32 -14.95 7.55
CA SER A 69 -1.25 -16.41 7.44
C SER A 69 -1.88 -17.09 8.64
N ILE A 70 -3.17 -17.44 8.57
CA ILE A 70 -3.96 -17.98 9.71
C ILE A 70 -3.30 -19.21 10.39
N GLY A 71 -2.57 -20.02 9.62
CA GLY A 71 -1.89 -21.20 10.15
C GLY A 71 -0.57 -20.93 10.89
N PHE A 72 -0.06 -19.69 10.88
CA PHE A 72 1.29 -19.38 11.35
C PHE A 72 1.42 -18.02 12.08
N ALA A 73 0.69 -17.00 11.64
CA ALA A 73 0.80 -15.63 12.13
C ALA A 73 -0.57 -15.08 12.55
N ASP A 74 -0.59 -14.40 13.69
CA ASP A 74 -1.72 -13.62 14.19
C ASP A 74 -1.74 -12.17 13.66
N GLU A 75 -0.77 -11.82 12.81
CA GLU A 75 -0.67 -10.53 12.17
C GLU A 75 -1.93 -10.25 11.34
N LYS A 76 -2.62 -9.17 11.72
CA LYS A 76 -3.83 -8.70 11.04
C LYS A 76 -3.53 -7.47 10.21
N ILE A 77 -3.75 -7.58 8.90
CA ILE A 77 -3.53 -6.51 7.93
C ILE A 77 -4.87 -5.82 7.65
N PHE A 78 -4.90 -4.50 7.78
CA PHE A 78 -6.00 -3.63 7.39
C PHE A 78 -5.61 -2.93 6.08
N ILE A 79 -6.43 -3.06 5.04
CA ILE A 79 -6.20 -2.40 3.74
C ILE A 79 -7.12 -1.20 3.61
N TYR A 80 -6.52 -0.04 3.42
CA TYR A 80 -7.19 1.22 3.16
C TYR A 80 -7.07 1.63 1.69
N TYR A 81 -8.05 2.36 1.18
CA TYR A 81 -7.96 3.08 -0.09
C TYR A 81 -7.95 4.58 0.19
N ALA A 82 -6.91 5.25 -0.29
CA ALA A 82 -6.70 6.67 -0.08
C ALA A 82 -7.16 7.48 -1.31
N THR A 83 -8.04 8.45 -1.08
CA THR A 83 -8.55 9.36 -2.12
C THR A 83 -8.35 10.82 -1.73
N ASN A 84 -8.51 11.72 -2.70
CA ASN A 84 -8.28 13.16 -2.52
C ASN A 84 -6.86 13.45 -2.01
N LEU A 85 -5.86 12.89 -2.70
CA LEU A 85 -4.46 12.96 -2.29
C LEU A 85 -3.88 14.35 -2.52
N THR A 86 -3.14 14.84 -1.54
CA THR A 86 -2.39 16.10 -1.61
C THR A 86 -1.01 15.95 -0.97
N PRO A 87 -0.01 16.75 -1.35
CA PRO A 87 1.28 16.76 -0.65
C PRO A 87 1.13 17.13 0.82
N VAL A 88 1.93 16.50 1.69
CA VAL A 88 1.93 16.84 3.12
C VAL A 88 2.32 18.28 3.36
N LYS A 89 1.66 18.94 4.32
CA LYS A 89 2.07 20.30 4.76
C LYS A 89 3.29 20.25 5.67
N LYS A 90 3.44 19.16 6.41
CA LYS A 90 4.56 18.89 7.31
C LYS A 90 4.99 17.43 7.16
N ALA A 91 6.19 17.22 6.66
CA ALA A 91 6.79 15.90 6.59
C ALA A 91 7.14 15.39 7.98
N LEU A 92 6.71 14.16 8.28
CA LEU A 92 7.16 13.40 9.45
C LEU A 92 8.53 12.75 9.17
N PRO A 93 9.35 12.50 10.19
CA PRO A 93 10.62 11.79 10.01
C PRO A 93 10.38 10.42 9.36
N GLN A 94 11.20 10.06 8.37
CA GLN A 94 11.27 8.67 7.89
C GLN A 94 12.07 7.83 8.87
N ASP A 95 11.71 6.55 9.00
CA ASP A 95 12.54 5.61 9.73
C ASP A 95 13.86 5.38 8.97
N ALA A 96 14.98 5.49 9.69
CA ALA A 96 16.32 5.45 9.09
C ALA A 96 16.64 4.12 8.39
N ASP A 97 15.92 3.05 8.77
CA ASP A 97 16.09 1.70 8.24
C ASP A 97 15.20 1.43 7.01
N GLU A 98 14.37 2.39 6.59
CA GLU A 98 13.44 2.26 5.46
C GLU A 98 13.93 3.02 4.23
N GLN A 99 14.84 2.40 3.48
CA GLN A 99 15.16 2.85 2.13
C GLN A 99 14.14 2.30 1.13
N LEU A 100 13.00 2.98 1.02
CA LEU A 100 11.95 2.63 0.07
C LEU A 100 12.18 3.37 -1.25
N MET A 101 12.15 2.63 -2.36
CA MET A 101 12.08 3.22 -3.70
C MET A 101 10.62 3.25 -4.13
N LEU A 102 10.07 4.47 -4.23
CA LEU A 102 8.70 4.68 -4.67
C LEU A 102 8.61 4.72 -6.19
N GLU A 103 7.58 4.08 -6.75
CA GLU A 103 7.31 4.08 -8.18
C GLU A 103 5.80 4.21 -8.44
N TRP A 104 5.42 5.10 -9.36
CA TRP A 104 4.06 5.13 -9.91
C TRP A 104 3.98 4.16 -11.10
N VAL A 105 3.10 3.17 -10.98
CA VAL A 105 2.97 2.09 -11.96
C VAL A 105 1.59 2.19 -12.62
N ASP A 106 1.56 2.27 -13.95
CA ASP A 106 0.30 2.25 -14.68
C ASP A 106 -0.36 0.86 -14.62
N PHE A 107 -1.65 0.82 -14.92
CA PHE A 107 -2.42 -0.42 -14.81
C PHE A 107 -1.90 -1.54 -15.71
N SER A 108 -1.45 -1.20 -16.92
CA SER A 108 -0.97 -2.20 -17.87
C SER A 108 0.32 -2.85 -17.40
N THR A 109 1.24 -2.05 -16.83
CA THR A 109 2.47 -2.54 -16.22
C THR A 109 2.18 -3.40 -15.00
N MET A 110 1.32 -2.94 -14.07
CA MET A 110 0.95 -3.72 -12.87
C MET A 110 0.26 -5.04 -13.25
N GLU A 111 -0.54 -5.03 -14.32
CA GLU A 111 -1.16 -6.26 -14.85
C GLU A 111 -0.11 -7.24 -15.40
N GLN A 112 0.92 -6.77 -16.10
CA GLN A 112 2.01 -7.64 -16.55
C GLN A 112 2.78 -8.20 -15.35
N MET A 113 3.12 -7.39 -14.36
CA MET A 113 3.78 -7.84 -13.13
C MET A 113 2.96 -8.94 -12.42
N PHE A 114 1.64 -8.77 -12.33
CA PHE A 114 0.75 -9.79 -11.76
C PHE A 114 0.77 -11.09 -12.58
N LYS A 115 0.64 -11.00 -13.91
CA LYS A 115 0.65 -12.16 -14.82
C LYS A 115 1.98 -12.91 -14.81
N ASN A 116 3.10 -12.20 -14.64
CA ASN A 116 4.44 -12.76 -14.56
C ASN A 116 4.76 -13.36 -13.18
N GLY A 117 3.88 -13.18 -12.19
CA GLY A 117 4.12 -13.68 -10.82
C GLY A 117 5.11 -12.84 -10.02
N GLU A 118 5.29 -11.56 -10.36
CA GLU A 118 6.21 -10.63 -9.69
C GLU A 118 5.57 -9.98 -8.44
N LEU A 119 4.24 -10.01 -8.33
CA LEU A 119 3.51 -9.51 -7.16
C LEU A 119 3.44 -10.57 -6.05
N ASN A 120 4.59 -10.91 -5.46
CA ASN A 120 4.73 -11.98 -4.46
C ASN A 120 4.20 -11.63 -3.06
N ASP A 121 3.58 -10.48 -2.90
CA ASP A 121 3.00 -9.99 -1.65
C ASP A 121 1.47 -9.95 -1.74
N ALA A 122 0.80 -10.61 -0.79
CA ALA A 122 -0.65 -10.86 -0.85
C ALA A 122 -1.49 -9.59 -0.82
N LYS A 123 -1.11 -8.60 0.02
CA LYS A 123 -1.80 -7.30 0.11
C LYS A 123 -1.65 -6.50 -1.18
N THR A 124 -0.52 -6.63 -1.88
CA THR A 124 -0.26 -5.97 -3.17
C THR A 124 -1.03 -6.63 -4.31
N SER A 125 -1.08 -7.96 -4.35
CA SER A 125 -1.96 -8.69 -5.27
C SER A 125 -3.43 -8.32 -5.05
N PHE A 126 -3.88 -8.20 -3.79
CA PHE A 126 -5.23 -7.72 -3.48
C PHE A 126 -5.48 -6.31 -4.01
N ALA A 127 -4.53 -5.39 -3.84
CA ALA A 127 -4.64 -4.02 -4.33
C ALA A 127 -4.81 -3.95 -5.85
N PHE A 128 -4.04 -4.73 -6.60
CA PHE A 128 -4.20 -4.84 -8.06
C PHE A 128 -5.61 -5.33 -8.44
N LEU A 129 -6.09 -6.41 -7.81
CA LEU A 129 -7.44 -6.95 -8.09
C LEU A 129 -8.56 -5.98 -7.70
N TYR A 130 -8.39 -5.24 -6.60
CA TYR A 130 -9.31 -4.19 -6.19
C TYR A 130 -9.34 -3.05 -7.22
N TRP A 131 -8.18 -2.58 -7.67
CA TRP A 131 -8.07 -1.55 -8.70
C TRP A 131 -8.68 -1.99 -10.03
N GLN A 132 -8.44 -3.23 -10.46
CA GLN A 132 -9.09 -3.83 -11.62
C GLN A 132 -10.62 -3.83 -11.47
N SER A 133 -11.14 -4.17 -10.29
CA SER A 133 -12.58 -4.12 -10.01
C SER A 133 -13.17 -2.71 -10.12
N LEU A 134 -12.46 -1.68 -9.63
CA LEU A 134 -12.87 -0.29 -9.78
C LEU A 134 -12.97 0.12 -11.25
N ARG A 135 -11.96 -0.23 -12.07
CA ARG A 135 -11.95 0.05 -13.51
C ARG A 135 -13.09 -0.64 -14.26
N LEU A 136 -13.39 -1.90 -13.92
CA LEU A 136 -14.51 -2.64 -14.52
C LEU A 136 -15.87 -2.05 -14.16
N LYS A 137 -16.02 -1.45 -12.98
CA LYS A 137 -17.26 -0.75 -12.58
C LYS A 137 -17.41 0.58 -13.30
N ALA A 138 -16.33 1.31 -13.52
CA ALA A 138 -16.34 2.59 -14.23
C ALA A 138 -16.60 2.45 -15.75
N ALA A 139 -16.33 1.28 -16.33
CA ALA A 139 -16.57 0.99 -17.74
C ALA A 139 -18.02 0.57 -18.07
N LYS A 140 -18.91 0.51 -17.06
CA LYS A 140 -20.34 0.21 -17.21
C LYS A 140 -21.18 1.47 -17.09
#